data_AF-A0A0D6AML8-F1
#
_entry.id   AF-A0A0D6AML8-F1
#
_cell.length_a   1.000
_cell.length_b   1.000
_cell.length_c   1.000
_cell.angle_alpha   90.00
_cell.angle_beta   90.00
_cell.angle_gamma   90.00
#
_symmetry.space_group_name_H-M   'P 1'
#
loop_
_entity.id
_entity.type
_entity.pdbx_description
1 polymer ?
#
loop_
_entity_poly.entity_id
_entity_poly.type
_entity_poly.pdbx_seq_one_letter_code
_entity_poly.pdbx_strand_id
1 'polypeptide(L)'
;MSKIEEVKAKIREGNIETAMAMAMAEAMKLEIVTTVNDGDNSSHSQCYRSNIDLLNNEIDHQLDEVQNNNQIEKLHFHEVEKSHEKILQNVQSLQKMFNLLQESLNEIS
;
A
#
# COMPACT_ATOMS: atom_id res chain seq x y z
N MET A 1 -16.75 -5.59 6.55
CA MET A 1 -16.57 -4.38 5.72
C MET A 1 -15.11 -4.30 5.35
N SER A 2 -14.80 -3.82 4.15
CA SER A 2 -13.43 -3.47 3.78
C SER A 2 -13.03 -2.16 4.48
N LYS A 3 -11.74 -1.95 4.74
CA LYS A 3 -11.24 -0.70 5.35
C LYS A 3 -11.67 0.55 4.58
N ILE A 4 -11.79 0.46 3.25
CA ILE A 4 -12.30 1.56 2.42
C ILE A 4 -13.78 1.87 2.69
N GLU A 5 -14.58 0.86 3.02
CA GLU A 5 -16.00 1.05 3.36
C GLU A 5 -16.14 1.73 4.72
N GLU A 6 -15.27 1.41 5.68
CA GLU A 6 -15.23 2.04 6.99
C GLU A 6 -14.79 3.51 6.90
N VAL A 7 -13.76 3.81 6.11
CA VAL A 7 -13.35 5.20 5.82
C VAL A 7 -14.52 5.97 5.19
N LYS A 8 -15.20 5.40 4.18
CA LYS A 8 -16.36 6.02 3.55
C LYS A 8 -17.52 6.25 4.53
N ALA A 9 -17.76 5.33 5.46
CA ALA A 9 -18.77 5.49 6.50
C ALA A 9 -18.44 6.67 7.41
N LYS A 10 -17.19 6.77 7.88
CA LYS A 10 -16.75 7.89 8.73
C LYS A 10 -16.84 9.25 8.06
N ILE A 11 -16.54 9.32 6.76
CA ILE A 11 -16.75 10.55 5.96
C ILE A 11 -18.22 10.94 5.94
N ARG A 12 -19.14 10.00 5.68
CA ARG A 12 -20.60 10.27 5.65
C ARG A 12 -21.15 10.68 7.01
N GLU A 13 -20.58 10.18 8.09
CA GLU A 13 -20.91 10.54 9.47
C GLU A 13 -20.37 11.92 9.87
N GLY A 14 -19.60 12.59 9.00
CA GLY A 14 -18.93 13.86 9.31
C GLY A 14 -17.70 13.72 10.21
N ASN A 15 -17.28 12.49 10.51
CA ASN A 15 -16.10 12.21 11.33
C ASN A 15 -14.83 12.18 10.47
N ILE A 16 -14.46 13.34 9.94
CA ILE A 16 -13.38 13.51 8.95
C ILE A 16 -12.02 13.18 9.55
N GLU A 17 -11.75 13.56 10.80
CA GLU A 17 -10.48 13.28 11.48
C GLU A 17 -10.24 11.77 11.62
N THR A 18 -11.26 11.01 12.04
CA THR A 18 -11.15 9.55 12.16
C THR A 18 -10.98 8.90 10.78
N ALA A 19 -11.75 9.36 9.78
CA ALA A 19 -11.60 8.88 8.40
C ALA A 19 -10.17 9.11 7.86
N MET A 20 -9.59 10.27 8.17
CA MET A 20 -8.23 10.63 7.80
C MET A 20 -7.20 9.74 8.49
N ALA A 21 -7.29 9.57 9.80
CA ALA A 21 -6.38 8.71 10.55
C ALA A 21 -6.38 7.26 10.00
N MET A 22 -7.58 6.74 9.70
CA MET A 22 -7.73 5.40 9.11
C MET A 22 -7.13 5.30 7.71
N ALA A 23 -7.39 6.29 6.84
CA ALA A 23 -6.87 6.30 5.47
C ALA A 23 -5.34 6.44 5.45
N MET A 24 -4.76 7.29 6.32
CA MET A 24 -3.32 7.47 6.42
C MET A 24 -2.63 6.22 6.97
N ALA A 25 -3.20 5.58 7.98
CA ALA A 25 -2.70 4.31 8.52
C ALA A 25 -2.63 3.22 7.45
N GLU A 26 -3.60 3.19 6.53
CA GLU A 26 -3.59 2.24 5.42
C GLU A 26 -2.62 2.63 4.31
N ALA A 27 -2.49 3.92 3.99
CA ALA A 27 -1.57 4.40 2.97
C ALA A 27 -0.10 4.19 3.31
N MET A 28 0.22 4.00 4.60
CA MET A 28 1.56 3.64 5.09
C MET A 28 1.90 2.16 4.88
N LYS A 29 0.97 1.36 4.37
CA LYS A 29 1.18 -0.06 4.06
C LYS A 29 1.32 -0.25 2.55
N LEU A 30 2.21 -1.14 2.14
CA LEU A 30 2.38 -1.52 0.74
C LEU A 30 2.69 -3.01 0.63
N GLU A 31 1.98 -3.70 -0.26
CA GLU A 31 2.32 -5.05 -0.68
C GLU A 31 3.00 -4.98 -2.04
N ILE A 32 4.17 -5.59 -2.16
CA ILE A 32 4.88 -5.77 -3.42
C ILE A 32 4.89 -7.25 -3.74
N VAL A 33 4.35 -7.61 -4.90
CA VAL A 33 4.33 -8.99 -5.41
C VAL A 33 5.05 -9.01 -6.75
N THR A 34 6.00 -9.92 -6.90
CA THR A 34 6.72 -10.16 -8.16
C THR A 34 6.57 -11.63 -8.52
N THR A 35 5.97 -11.88 -9.68
CA THR A 35 5.70 -13.24 -10.19
C THR A 35 6.29 -13.42 -11.59
N VAL A 36 6.79 -14.61 -11.87
CA VAL A 36 7.18 -15.01 -13.23
C VAL A 36 6.01 -15.71 -13.90
N ASN A 37 5.55 -15.18 -15.03
CA ASN A 37 4.51 -15.83 -15.83
C ASN A 37 5.16 -16.56 -17.01
N ASP A 38 5.61 -17.79 -16.80
CA ASP A 38 5.99 -18.66 -17.90
C ASP A 38 4.71 -19.18 -18.55
N GLY A 39 4.52 -18.91 -19.83
CA GLY A 39 3.30 -19.21 -20.59
C GLY A 39 2.96 -20.70 -20.74
N ASP A 40 3.72 -21.59 -20.10
CA ASP A 40 3.45 -23.02 -19.98
C ASP A 40 2.93 -23.32 -18.57
N ASN A 41 1.82 -24.07 -18.49
CA ASN A 41 1.11 -24.54 -17.29
C ASN A 41 1.97 -25.39 -16.33
N SER A 42 3.10 -24.87 -15.86
CA SER A 42 3.91 -25.49 -14.81
C SER A 42 3.49 -24.92 -13.47
N SER A 43 3.17 -25.82 -12.56
CA SER A 43 2.34 -25.59 -11.38
C SER A 43 2.96 -24.73 -10.27
N HIS A 44 4.17 -24.19 -10.43
CA HIS A 44 4.86 -23.37 -9.41
C HIS A 44 5.49 -22.13 -10.06
N SER A 45 4.70 -21.06 -10.20
CA SER A 45 5.23 -19.73 -10.51
C SER A 45 6.01 -19.24 -9.30
N GLN A 46 7.28 -18.85 -9.49
CA GLN A 46 8.08 -18.20 -8.45
C GLN A 46 7.38 -16.91 -8.02
N CYS A 47 7.01 -16.82 -6.74
CA CYS A 47 6.38 -15.65 -6.17
C CYS A 47 7.27 -15.05 -5.08
N TYR A 48 7.62 -13.78 -5.25
CA TYR A 48 8.27 -12.97 -4.23
C TYR A 48 7.26 -11.97 -3.71
N ARG A 49 7.01 -11.97 -2.41
CA ARG A 49 6.09 -11.05 -1.75
C ARG A 49 6.81 -10.31 -0.63
N SER A 50 6.61 -9.00 -0.58
CA SER A 50 7.04 -8.18 0.54
C SER A 50 5.88 -7.35 1.06
N ASN A 51 5.64 -7.42 2.36
CA ASN A 51 4.69 -6.57 3.06
C ASN A 51 5.45 -5.50 3.82
N ILE A 52 5.17 -4.24 3.53
CA ILE A 52 5.81 -3.08 4.15
C ILE A 52 4.76 -2.37 5.00
N ASP A 53 5.09 -2.12 6.26
CA ASP A 53 4.31 -1.30 7.19
C ASP A 53 5.23 -0.23 7.79
N LEU A 54 5.21 0.99 7.22
CA LEU A 54 6.06 2.07 7.70
C LEU A 54 5.62 2.64 9.05
N LEU A 55 4.36 2.44 9.44
CA LEU A 55 3.87 2.90 10.74
C LEU A 55 4.51 2.09 11.87
N ASN A 56 4.65 0.78 11.67
CA ASN A 56 5.31 -0.12 12.61
C ASN A 56 6.82 -0.29 12.35
N ASN A 57 7.34 0.32 11.27
CA ASN A 57 8.72 0.14 10.81
C ASN A 57 9.07 -1.34 10.55
N GLU A 58 8.14 -2.06 9.92
CA GLU A 58 8.23 -3.49 9.62
C GLU A 58 8.26 -3.75 8.12
N ILE A 59 9.14 -4.66 7.69
CA ILE A 59 9.20 -5.20 6.34
C ILE A 59 9.29 -6.71 6.46
N ASP A 60 8.26 -7.42 6.00
CA ASP A 60 8.19 -8.88 6.00
C ASP A 60 8.36 -9.41 4.58
N HIS A 61 9.29 -10.36 4.42
CA HIS A 61 9.63 -10.97 3.14
C HIS A 61 9.18 -12.42 3.09
N GLN A 62 8.37 -12.76 2.09
CA GLN A 62 7.92 -14.10 1.79
C GLN A 62 8.46 -14.45 0.40
N LEU A 63 9.58 -15.17 0.38
CA LEU A 63 10.27 -15.56 -0.84
C LEU A 63 10.12 -17.08 -1.00
N ASP A 64 9.64 -17.54 -2.15
CA ASP A 64 9.66 -18.98 -2.45
C ASP A 64 11.11 -19.48 -2.52
N GLU A 65 11.43 -20.59 -1.85
CA GLU A 65 12.78 -21.19 -1.77
C GLU A 65 13.32 -21.76 -3.10
N VAL A 66 12.71 -21.44 -4.24
CA VAL A 66 13.06 -22.04 -5.52
C VAL A 66 14.35 -21.43 -6.06
N GLN A 67 15.42 -22.22 -5.96
CA GLN A 67 16.77 -21.93 -6.44
C GLN A 67 16.78 -21.38 -7.88
N ASN A 68 17.60 -20.34 -8.09
CA ASN A 68 18.21 -19.93 -9.37
C ASN A 68 17.55 -18.83 -10.23
N ASN A 69 16.84 -17.85 -9.65
CA ASN A 69 16.53 -16.63 -10.42
C ASN A 69 16.93 -15.33 -9.73
N ASN A 70 18.24 -15.18 -9.48
CA ASN A 70 18.86 -13.98 -8.88
C ASN A 70 18.45 -12.67 -9.56
N GLN A 71 17.98 -12.67 -10.81
CA GLN A 71 17.54 -11.45 -11.48
C GLN A 71 16.16 -10.99 -10.99
N ILE A 72 15.23 -11.91 -10.79
CA ILE A 72 13.87 -11.60 -10.31
C ILE A 72 13.92 -11.17 -8.84
N GLU A 73 14.72 -11.86 -8.03
CA GLU A 73 14.98 -11.47 -6.65
C GLU A 73 15.56 -10.05 -6.56
N LYS A 74 16.58 -9.73 -7.37
CA LYS A 74 17.13 -8.36 -7.44
C LYS A 74 16.10 -7.33 -7.88
N LEU A 75 15.26 -7.65 -8.86
CA LEU A 75 14.19 -6.76 -9.30
C LEU A 75 13.18 -6.52 -8.17
N HIS A 76 12.80 -7.58 -7.45
CA HIS A 76 11.88 -7.50 -6.33
C HIS A 76 12.42 -6.58 -5.23
N PHE A 77 13.65 -6.82 -4.77
CA PHE A 77 14.27 -5.99 -3.73
C PHE A 77 14.51 -4.55 -4.18
N HIS A 78 14.84 -4.31 -5.45
CA HIS A 78 14.93 -2.96 -6.00
C HIS A 78 13.59 -2.20 -5.91
N GLU A 79 12.47 -2.89 -6.13
CA GLU A 79 11.15 -2.28 -5.96
C GLU A 79 10.74 -2.11 -4.49
N VAL A 80 11.20 -3.00 -3.60
CA VAL A 80 11.08 -2.83 -2.15
C VAL A 80 11.85 -1.62 -1.67
N GLU A 81 13.08 -1.38 -2.14
CA GLU A 81 13.88 -0.20 -1.77
C GLU A 81 13.17 1.11 -2.15
N LYS A 82 12.47 1.12 -3.28
CA LYS A 82 11.67 2.26 -3.74
C LYS A 82 10.31 2.41 -3.04
N SER A 83 9.92 1.46 -2.18
CA SER A 83 8.61 1.47 -1.53
C SER A 83 8.37 2.73 -0.70
N HIS A 84 9.41 3.24 -0.04
CA HIS A 84 9.32 4.43 0.81
C HIS A 84 8.83 5.65 0.01
N GLU A 85 9.35 5.86 -1.19
CA GLU A 85 8.94 6.96 -2.06
C GLU A 85 7.47 6.82 -2.50
N LYS A 86 7.05 5.60 -2.86
CA LYS A 86 5.66 5.32 -3.24
C LYS A 86 4.70 5.57 -2.09
N ILE A 87 5.05 5.14 -0.88
CA ILE A 87 4.24 5.36 0.32
C ILE A 87 4.17 6.86 0.65
N LEU A 88 5.28 7.58 0.57
CA LEU A 88 5.30 9.03 0.78
C LEU A 88 4.37 9.76 -0.21
N GLN A 89 4.39 9.39 -1.49
CA GLN A 89 3.49 9.94 -2.51
C GLN A 89 2.01 9.66 -2.20
N ASN A 90 1.68 8.45 -1.72
CA ASN A 90 0.32 8.10 -1.31
C ASN A 90 -0.16 8.98 -0.14
N VAL A 91 0.67 9.13 0.89
CA VAL A 91 0.36 9.97 2.06
C VAL A 91 0.17 11.44 1.66
N GLN A 92 1.06 11.98 0.81
CA GLN A 92 0.93 13.35 0.30
C GLN A 92 -0.34 13.56 -0.52
N SER A 93 -0.72 12.58 -1.34
CA SER A 93 -1.95 12.64 -2.15
C SER A 93 -3.19 12.65 -1.26
N LEU A 94 -3.21 11.83 -0.21
CA LEU A 94 -4.29 11.82 0.77
C LEU A 94 -4.36 13.13 1.56
N GLN A 95 -3.23 13.66 2.04
CA GLN A 95 -3.19 14.95 2.74
C GLN A 95 -3.81 16.07 1.90
N LYS A 96 -3.46 16.15 0.60
CA LYS A 96 -4.06 17.12 -0.33
C LYS A 96 -5.56 16.94 -0.46
N MET A 97 -6.03 15.70 -0.63
CA MET A 97 -7.46 15.40 -0.72
C MET A 97 -8.22 15.83 0.54
N PHE A 98 -7.67 15.56 1.73
CA PHE A 98 -8.30 15.94 2.99
C PHE A 98 -8.32 17.46 3.21
N ASN A 99 -7.26 18.17 2.84
CA ASN A 99 -7.25 19.63 2.90
C ASN A 99 -8.36 20.23 2.05
N LEU A 100 -8.55 19.75 0.81
CA LEU A 100 -9.64 20.19 -0.07
C LEU A 100 -11.03 19.89 0.52
N LEU A 101 -11.20 18.72 1.14
CA LEU A 101 -12.46 18.39 1.82
C LEU A 101 -12.73 19.34 3.00
N GLN A 102 -11.71 19.62 3.81
CA GLN A 102 -11.85 20.53 4.95
C GLN A 102 -12.16 21.96 4.51
N GLU A 103 -11.49 22.46 3.47
CA GLU A 103 -11.79 23.75 2.85
C GLU A 103 -13.25 23.81 2.40
N SER A 104 -13.71 22.79 1.66
CA SER A 104 -15.10 22.74 1.18
C SER A 104 -16.14 22.68 2.31
N LEU A 105 -15.83 22.02 3.43
CA LEU A 105 -16.74 21.95 4.58
C LEU A 105 -16.82 23.28 5.34
N ASN A 106 -15.70 24.01 5.41
CA ASN A 106 -15.64 25.33 6.03
C ASN A 106 -16.38 26.39 5.20
N GLU A 107 -16.46 26.23 3.87
CA GLU A 107 -17.22 27.13 2.99
C GLU A 107 -18.74 26.94 3.08
N ILE A 108 -19.20 25.76 3.52
CA ILE A 108 -20.62 25.38 3.59
C ILE A 108 -21.21 25.63 5.00
N SER A 109 -20.37 25.74 6.02
CA SER A 109 -20.75 25.98 7.43
C SER A 109 -20.88 27.47 7.76
#